data_AF-A0A821HIR3-F1
#
_entry.id   AF-A0A821HIR3-F1
#
_cell.length_a   1.000
_cell.length_b   1.000
_cell.length_c   1.000
_cell.angle_alpha   90.00
_cell.angle_beta   90.00
_cell.angle_gamma   90.00
#
_symmetry.space_group_name_H-M   'P 1'
#
loop_
_entity.id
_entity.type
_entity.pdbx_description
1 polymer ?
#
loop_
_entity_poly.entity_id
_entity_poly.type
_entity_poly.pdbx_seq_one_letter_code
_entity_poly.pdbx_strand_id
1 'polypeptide(L)' 'MLTTYSTGDGSFPTSIAAGHFNHDSWLDFVVTNVREGGVGVFLGLENMYEAN' A
#
# COMPACT_ATOMS: atom_id res chain seq x y z
N MET A 1 -7.02 10.27 -11.09
CA MET A 1 -8.04 9.23 -10.81
C MET A 1 -7.88 8.84 -9.36
N LEU A 2 -8.96 8.71 -8.58
CA LEU A 2 -8.86 8.15 -7.23
C LEU A 2 -8.67 6.64 -7.36
N THR A 3 -7.63 6.10 -6.73
CA THR A 3 -7.35 4.66 -6.72
C THR A 3 -7.63 4.13 -5.32
N THR A 4 -8.42 3.07 -5.25
CA THR A 4 -8.73 2.35 -4.00
C THR A 4 -7.91 1.07 -3.96
N TYR A 5 -7.21 0.84 -2.84
CA TYR A 5 -6.44 -0.39 -2.58
C TYR A 5 -7.17 -1.23 -1.53
N SER A 6 -7.39 -2.51 -1.83
CA SER A 6 -7.98 -3.46 -0.88
C SER A 6 -6.91 -3.96 0.09
N THR A 7 -7.26 -4.09 1.36
CA THR A 7 -6.41 -4.69 2.42
C THR A 7 -6.82 -6.14 2.75
N GLY A 8 -7.72 -6.74 1.96
CA GLY A 8 -8.22 -8.10 2.13
C GLY A 8 -9.69 -8.16 2.58
N ASP A 9 -10.37 -9.25 2.26
CA ASP A 9 -11.77 -9.46 2.63
C ASP A 9 -11.91 -9.67 4.14
N GLY A 10 -12.81 -8.92 4.79
CA GLY A 10 -12.97 -9.00 6.24
C GLY A 10 -11.80 -8.41 7.03
N SER A 11 -10.88 -7.70 6.38
CA SER A 11 -9.83 -6.93 7.04
C SER A 11 -10.41 -5.85 7.98
N PHE A 12 -9.65 -5.50 9.00
CA PHE A 12 -9.93 -4.37 9.89
C PHE A 12 -8.65 -3.56 10.06
N PRO A 13 -8.31 -2.69 9.10
CA PRO A 13 -7.11 -1.89 9.15
C PRO A 13 -7.18 -0.90 10.32
N THR A 14 -6.11 -0.81 11.11
CA THR A 14 -6.07 0.01 12.33
C THR A 14 -5.01 1.10 12.33
N SER A 15 -3.94 0.92 11.55
CA SER A 15 -2.87 1.90 11.41
C SER A 15 -2.21 1.79 10.04
N ILE A 16 -1.71 2.92 9.57
CA ILE A 16 -0.97 3.06 8.31
C ILE A 16 0.34 3.83 8.57
N ALA A 17 1.41 3.43 7.90
CA ALA A 17 2.67 4.16 7.81
C ALA A 17 3.10 4.28 6.34
N ALA A 18 3.77 5.37 5.99
CA ALA A 18 4.32 5.60 4.65
C ALA A 18 5.84 5.72 4.70
N GLY A 19 6.55 5.17 3.71
CA GLY A 19 8.01 5.18 3.66
C GLY A 19 8.54 4.46 2.42
N HIS A 20 9.86 4.42 2.25
CA HIS A 20 10.50 3.62 1.19
C HIS A 20 10.96 2.30 1.81
N PHE A 21 10.16 1.24 1.65
CA PHE A 21 10.37 -0.05 2.31
C PHE A 21 11.06 -1.08 1.41
N ASN A 22 11.12 -0.85 0.10
CA ASN A 22 11.78 -1.73 -0.88
C ASN A 22 13.04 -1.11 -1.55
N HIS A 23 13.49 0.05 -1.06
CA HIS A 23 14.62 0.84 -1.57
C HIS A 23 14.46 1.38 -3.01
N ASP A 24 13.25 1.63 -3.48
CA ASP A 24 13.02 2.43 -4.68
C ASP A 24 12.76 3.93 -4.37
N SER A 25 12.48 4.70 -5.41
CA SER A 25 12.20 6.14 -5.32
C SER A 25 10.72 6.44 -5.04
N TRP A 26 9.88 5.42 -4.91
CA TRP A 26 8.43 5.54 -4.83
C TRP A 26 7.96 5.32 -3.38
N LEU A 27 6.95 6.09 -2.98
CA LEU A 27 6.42 6.01 -1.62
C LEU A 27 5.57 4.75 -1.47
N ASP A 28 5.95 3.89 -0.53
CA ASP A 28 5.21 2.69 -0.15
C ASP A 28 4.31 2.94 1.06
N PHE A 29 3.40 2.00 1.32
CA PHE A 29 2.54 2.00 2.50
C PHE A 29 2.58 0.66 3.23
N VAL A 30 2.57 0.70 4.56
CA VAL A 30 2.40 -0.47 5.42
C VAL A 30 1.11 -0.31 6.21
N VAL A 31 0.28 -1.36 6.22
CA VAL A 31 -1.03 -1.37 6.89
C VAL A 31 -1.11 -2.54 7.87
N THR A 32 -1.59 -2.27 9.08
CA THR A 32 -1.83 -3.31 10.10
C THR A 32 -3.31 -3.70 10.14
N ASN A 33 -3.59 -4.99 9.94
CA ASN A 33 -4.94 -5.56 9.93
C ASN A 33 -5.17 -6.40 11.18
N VAL A 34 -5.79 -5.82 12.21
CA VAL A 34 -5.88 -6.48 13.54
C VAL A 34 -6.77 -7.72 13.55
N ARG A 35 -7.80 -7.77 12.69
CA ARG A 35 -8.75 -8.89 12.68
C ARG A 35 -8.16 -10.16 12.06
N GLU A 36 -7.39 -10.03 10.99
CA GLU A 36 -6.67 -11.17 10.38
C GLU A 36 -5.29 -11.40 11.02
N GLY A 37 -4.80 -10.45 11.83
CA GLY A 37 -3.49 -10.55 12.50
C GLY A 37 -2.30 -10.32 11.56
N GLY A 38 -2.51 -9.64 10.44
CA GLY A 38 -1.51 -9.49 9.38
C GLY A 38 -0.97 -8.06 9.21
N VAL A 39 0.19 -7.96 8.55
CA VAL A 39 0.77 -6.71 8.04
C VAL A 39 0.82 -6.80 6.52
N GLY A 40 0.19 -5.83 5.84
CA GLY A 40 0.25 -5.69 4.39
C GLY A 40 1.23 -4.60 3.99
N VAL A 41 2.01 -4.84 2.92
CA VAL A 41 2.90 -3.85 2.29
C VAL A 41 2.40 -3.57 0.89
N PHE A 42 2.11 -2.31 0.60
CA PHE A 42 1.69 -1.82 -0.71
C PHE A 42 2.85 -1.04 -1.31
N LEU A 43 3.40 -1.56 -2.40
CA LEU A 43 4.52 -0.93 -3.08
C LEU A 43 4.05 0.22 -3.96
N GLY A 44 4.71 1.37 -3.82
CA GLY A 44 4.62 2.45 -4.77
C GLY A 44 5.16 1.98 -6.12
N LEU A 45 4.54 2.44 -7.21
CA LEU A 45 5.01 2.15 -8.55
C LEU A 45 5.09 3.45 -9.34
N GLU A 46 6.06 3.49 -10.26
CA GLU A 46 6.11 4.53 -11.28
C GLU A 46 4.82 4.50 -12.09
N ASN A 47 4.19 5.66 -12.24
CA ASN A 47 3.10 5.80 -13.18
C ASN A 47 3.70 5.73 -14.60
N MET A 48 3.59 4.58 -15.26
CA MET A 48 4.04 4.38 -16.65
C MET A 48 3.15 5.09 -17.69
N TYR A 49 2.63 6.28 -17.38
CA TYR A 49 2.02 7.11 -18.42
C TYR A 49 3.13 7.79 -19.21
N GLU A 50 3.88 6.99 -19.98
CA GLU A 50 4.66 7.54 -21.08
C GLU A 50 3.68 8.08 -22.11
N ALA A 51 3.76 9.38 -22.33
CA ALA A 51 3.05 10.09 -23.36
C ALA A 51 3.45 9.49 -24.73
N ASN A 52 2.49 8.87 -25.41
CA ASN A 52 2.44 8.76 -26.87
C ASN A 52 1.05 9.19 -27.33
#